data_AF-H1SGD6-F1
#
_entry.id   AF-H1SGD6-F1
#
_cell.length_a   1.000
_cell.length_b   1.000
_cell.length_c   1.000
_cell.angle_alpha   90.00
_cell.angle_beta   90.00
_cell.angle_gamma   90.00
#
_symmetry.space_group_name_H-M   'P 1'
#
loop_
_entity.id
_entity.type
_entity.pdbx_description
1 polymer ?
#
loop_
_entity_poly.entity_id
_entity_poly.type
_entity_poly.pdbx_seq_one_letter_code
_entity_poly.pdbx_strand_id
1 'polypeptide(L)'
;MEIKTARLTLLIDPNKKAAFERLCAQQDLTASQVVRQLIREYLAQHGVQYVPSGVNVGDAVLPDPGTPPQVQVKAAAQPDAPPAKRRAARRKA
;
A
#
# COMPACT_ATOMS: atom_id res chain seq x y z
N MET A 1 -16.48 -10.05 7.77
CA MET A 1 -15.58 -10.80 8.65
C MET A 1 -14.72 -9.85 9.46
N GLU A 2 -14.44 -10.21 10.71
CA GLU A 2 -13.56 -9.44 11.60
C GLU A 2 -12.09 -9.61 11.17
N ILE A 3 -11.39 -8.50 10.98
CA ILE A 3 -9.96 -8.50 10.65
C ILE A 3 -9.20 -8.73 11.94
N LYS A 4 -8.70 -9.97 12.15
CA LYS A 4 -7.83 -10.28 13.29
C LYS A 4 -6.53 -9.48 13.17
N THR A 5 -6.38 -8.45 14.00
CA THR A 5 -5.16 -7.64 14.08
C THR A 5 -4.26 -8.13 15.21
N ALA A 6 -2.96 -8.20 14.95
CA ALA A 6 -1.94 -8.53 15.96
C ALA A 6 -0.99 -7.34 16.15
N ARG A 7 -0.44 -7.20 17.37
CA ARG A 7 0.55 -6.16 17.69
C ARG A 7 1.96 -6.78 17.64
N LEU A 8 2.86 -6.13 16.92
CA LEU A 8 4.29 -6.45 16.89
C LEU A 8 5.06 -5.34 17.60
N THR A 9 5.75 -5.68 18.70
CA THR A 9 6.60 -4.76 19.46
C THR A 9 8.06 -5.10 19.20
N LEU A 10 8.86 -4.10 18.82
CA LEU A 10 10.28 -4.28 18.55
C LEU A 10 11.10 -3.27 19.37
N LEU A 11 12.16 -3.75 20.03
CA LEU A 11 13.13 -2.88 20.68
C LEU A 11 14.23 -2.53 19.69
N ILE A 12 14.45 -1.24 19.46
CA ILE A 12 15.48 -0.72 18.58
C ILE A 12 16.21 0.43 19.24
N ASP A 13 17.45 0.66 18.82
CA ASP A 13 18.23 1.82 19.24
C ASP A 13 17.50 3.14 18.91
N PRO A 14 17.51 4.13 19.82
CA PRO A 14 16.79 5.39 19.64
C PRO A 14 17.29 6.20 18.43
N ASN A 15 18.60 6.17 18.12
CA ASN A 15 19.15 6.91 16.98
C ASN A 15 18.73 6.25 15.67
N LYS A 16 18.72 4.90 15.61
CA LYS A 16 18.20 4.16 14.46
C LYS A 16 16.71 4.43 14.23
N LYS A 17 15.89 4.45 15.29
CA LYS A 17 14.47 4.82 15.20
C LYS A 17 14.30 6.21 14.58
N ALA A 18 15.02 7.20 15.11
CA ALA A 18 14.93 8.59 14.63
C ALA A 18 15.41 8.75 13.18
N ALA A 19 16.45 8.02 12.77
CA ALA A 19 16.91 8.01 11.38
C ALA A 19 15.85 7.38 10.46
N PHE A 20 15.28 6.24 10.85
CA PHE A 20 14.26 5.55 10.08
C PHE A 20 12.98 6.36 9.92
N GLU A 21 12.49 6.99 11.01
CA GLU A 21 11.30 7.85 10.97
C GLU A 21 11.50 9.06 10.07
N ARG A 22 12.70 9.69 10.10
CA ARG A 22 13.02 10.80 9.19
C ARG A 22 13.03 10.37 7.73
N LEU A 23 13.61 9.20 7.43
CA LEU A 23 13.62 8.66 6.07
C LEU A 23 12.20 8.35 5.56
N CYS A 24 11.34 7.82 6.42
CA CYS A 24 9.94 7.56 6.08
C CYS A 24 9.18 8.87 5.82
N ALA A 25 9.39 9.88 6.67
CA ALA A 25 8.74 11.18 6.55
C ALA A 25 9.12 11.93 5.26
N GLN A 26 10.36 11.76 4.77
CA GLN A 26 10.80 12.33 3.49
C GLN A 26 10.07 11.74 2.28
N GLN A 27 9.45 10.58 2.44
CA GLN A 27 8.74 9.85 1.38
C GLN A 27 7.22 9.85 1.61
N ASP A 28 6.72 10.66 2.54
CA ASP A 28 5.31 10.69 2.96
C ASP A 28 4.77 9.32 3.43
N LEU A 29 5.65 8.49 4.00
CA LEU A 29 5.31 7.16 4.53
C LEU A 29 5.43 7.13 6.06
N THR A 30 4.65 6.26 6.68
CA THR A 30 4.81 5.94 8.11
C THR A 30 5.73 4.74 8.29
N ALA A 31 6.51 4.73 9.38
CA ALA A 31 7.38 3.60 9.74
C ALA A 31 6.61 2.26 9.75
N SER A 32 5.38 2.26 10.26
CA SER A 32 4.51 1.08 10.29
C SER A 32 4.15 0.54 8.91
N GLN A 33 3.96 1.41 7.90
CA GLN A 33 3.68 0.98 6.53
C GLN A 33 4.91 0.32 5.91
N VAL A 34 6.08 0.94 6.07
CA VAL A 34 7.36 0.42 5.55
C VAL A 34 7.68 -0.92 6.21
N VAL A 35 7.56 -1.05 7.53
CA VAL A 35 7.81 -2.32 8.24
C VAL A 35 6.87 -3.43 7.76
N ARG A 36 5.58 -3.14 7.54
CA ARG A 36 4.64 -4.13 7.00
C ARG A 36 5.03 -4.60 5.60
N GLN A 37 5.53 -3.68 4.78
CA GLN A 37 5.98 -3.97 3.42
C GLN A 37 7.24 -4.83 3.44
N LEU A 38 8.22 -4.47 4.27
CA LEU A 38 9.43 -5.27 4.52
C LEU A 38 9.10 -6.69 4.99
N ILE A 39 8.14 -6.87 5.89
CA ILE A 39 7.71 -8.21 6.34
C ILE A 39 7.18 -9.03 5.17
N ARG A 40 6.32 -8.44 4.32
CA ARG A 40 5.76 -9.14 3.15
C ARG A 40 6.84 -9.56 2.17
N GLU A 41 7.75 -8.66 1.84
CA GLU A 41 8.86 -8.93 0.93
C GLU A 41 9.82 -9.98 1.49
N TYR A 42 10.12 -9.91 2.79
CA TYR A 42 10.98 -10.90 3.46
C TYR A 42 10.37 -12.30 3.41
N LEU A 43 9.07 -12.44 3.70
CA LEU A 43 8.37 -13.72 3.58
C LEU A 43 8.41 -14.25 2.14
N ALA A 44 8.18 -13.38 1.15
CA ALA A 44 8.22 -13.75 -0.26
C ALA A 44 9.62 -14.21 -0.71
N GLN A 45 10.67 -13.50 -0.28
CA GLN A 45 12.07 -13.85 -0.57
C GLN A 45 12.46 -15.22 0.02
N HIS A 46 11.88 -15.60 1.15
CA HIS A 46 12.11 -16.90 1.79
C HIS A 46 11.09 -17.98 1.38
N GLY A 47 10.20 -17.70 0.42
CA GLY A 47 9.19 -18.66 -0.07
C GLY A 47 8.13 -19.03 0.97
N VAL A 48 7.96 -18.23 2.02
CA VAL A 48 6.96 -18.48 3.07
C VAL A 48 5.61 -17.94 2.62
N GLN A 49 4.67 -18.84 2.36
CA GLN A 49 3.28 -18.47 2.05
C GLN A 49 2.53 -18.11 3.34
N TYR A 50 1.84 -16.97 3.34
CA TYR A 50 0.99 -16.52 4.44
C TYR A 50 -0.42 -16.19 3.94
N VAL A 51 -1.42 -16.77 4.60
CA VAL A 51 -2.84 -16.50 4.33
C VAL A 51 -3.31 -15.40 5.31
N PRO A 52 -3.75 -14.23 4.82
CA PRO A 52 -4.29 -13.20 5.69
C PRO A 52 -5.52 -13.70 6.47
N SER A 53 -5.57 -13.43 7.77
CA SER A 53 -6.64 -13.91 8.67
C SER A 53 -8.07 -13.44 8.33
N GLY A 54 -8.24 -12.60 7.30
CA GLY A 54 -9.52 -12.04 6.84
C GLY A 54 -10.00 -12.53 5.46
N VAL A 55 -9.24 -13.37 4.74
CA VAL A 55 -9.72 -14.01 3.51
C VAL A 55 -10.43 -15.33 3.84
N ASN A 56 -11.66 -15.50 3.34
CA ASN A 56 -12.30 -16.81 3.35
C ASN A 56 -11.67 -17.64 2.25
N VAL A 57 -11.06 -18.76 2.63
CA VAL A 57 -10.54 -19.78 1.71
C VAL A 57 -11.71 -20.59 1.08
N GLY A 58 -12.86 -19.94 0.86
CA GLY A 58 -14.07 -20.52 0.26
C GLY A 58 -14.27 -20.12 -1.21
N ASP A 59 -13.69 -19.00 -1.64
CA ASP A 59 -13.77 -18.49 -3.02
C ASP A 59 -12.41 -18.45 -3.74
N ALA A 60 -11.33 -18.79 -3.04
CA ALA A 60 -10.00 -18.90 -3.64
C ALA A 60 -9.77 -20.34 -4.08
N VAL A 61 -10.03 -20.60 -5.37
CA VAL A 61 -9.26 -21.63 -6.11
C VAL A 61 -7.81 -21.49 -5.68
N LEU A 62 -7.25 -22.56 -5.11
CA LEU A 62 -5.84 -22.66 -4.75
C LEU A 62 -5.01 -22.16 -5.94
N PRO A 63 -4.32 -21.00 -5.87
CA PRO A 63 -3.36 -20.68 -6.89
C PRO A 63 -2.19 -21.65 -6.72
N ASP A 64 -1.83 -22.36 -7.79
CA ASP A 64 -0.67 -23.24 -7.85
C ASP A 64 0.59 -22.59 -7.21
N PRO A 65 1.47 -23.39 -6.58
CA PRO A 65 2.69 -22.90 -5.96
C PRO A 65 3.59 -22.27 -7.03
N GLY A 66 3.61 -20.93 -7.09
CA GLY A 66 4.45 -20.20 -8.04
C GLY A 66 3.84 -18.91 -8.61
N THR A 67 2.58 -18.59 -8.30
CA THR A 67 1.95 -17.38 -8.86
C THR A 67 2.10 -16.20 -7.89
N PRO A 68 2.92 -15.17 -8.19
CA PRO A 68 2.88 -13.93 -7.41
C PRO A 68 1.47 -13.33 -7.52
N PRO A 69 0.93 -12.73 -6.43
CA PRO A 69 -0.43 -12.23 -6.43
C PRO A 69 -0.54 -11.08 -7.44
N GLN A 70 -1.24 -11.32 -8.54
CA GLN A 70 -1.64 -10.27 -9.46
C GLN A 70 -2.68 -9.41 -8.74
N VAL A 71 -2.26 -8.25 -8.27
CA VAL A 71 -3.15 -7.19 -7.80
C VAL A 71 -3.94 -6.70 -9.01
N GLN A 72 -5.17 -7.16 -9.16
CA GLN A 72 -6.11 -6.53 -10.08
C GLN A 72 -6.48 -5.16 -9.49
N VAL A 73 -5.71 -4.14 -9.88
CA VAL A 73 -6.18 -2.76 -9.85
C VAL A 73 -7.38 -2.72 -10.79
N LYS A 74 -8.58 -2.80 -10.22
CA LYS A 74 -9.80 -2.50 -10.95
C LYS A 74 -9.64 -1.06 -11.45
N ALA A 75 -9.40 -0.91 -12.74
CA ALA A 75 -9.26 0.37 -13.41
C ALA A 75 -10.52 1.20 -13.15
N ALA A 76 -10.43 2.12 -12.19
CA ALA A 76 -11.33 3.26 -12.13
C ALA A 76 -10.89 4.18 -13.26
N ALA A 77 -11.78 4.31 -14.25
CA ALA A 77 -11.61 5.10 -15.45
C ALA A 77 -11.15 6.55 -15.18
N GLN A 78 -10.22 7.03 -16.00
CA GLN A 78 -10.04 8.44 -16.36
C GLN A 78 -9.55 8.48 -17.83
N PRO A 79 -9.75 9.56 -18.62
CA PRO A 79 -10.44 10.83 -18.37
C PRO A 79 -11.47 11.19 -19.46
N ASP A 80 -12.49 12.00 -19.15
CA ASP A 80 -13.24 12.73 -20.18
C ASP A 80 -12.80 14.21 -20.14
N ALA A 81 -12.37 14.70 -21.29
CA ALA A 81 -11.66 15.95 -21.48
C ALA A 81 -12.59 17.19 -21.35
N PRO A 82 -12.04 18.41 -21.13
CA PRO A 82 -12.83 19.60 -20.81
C PRO A 82 -13.36 20.30 -22.08
N PRO A 83 -14.55 20.93 -22.06
CA PRO A 83 -14.89 21.90 -23.09
C PRO A 83 -14.48 23.31 -22.66
N ALA A 84 -13.55 23.87 -23.44
CA ALA A 84 -13.16 25.26 -23.43
C ALA A 84 -14.37 26.20 -23.67
N LYS A 85 -14.53 27.24 -22.84
CA LYS A 85 -15.26 28.46 -23.21
C LYS A 85 -14.45 29.72 -22.87
N ARG A 86 -13.75 30.16 -23.92
CA ARG A 86 -13.55 31.55 -24.40
C ARG A 86 -13.41 32.69 -23.40
N ARG A 87 -12.23 33.33 -23.48
CA ARG A 87 -11.89 34.70 -23.10
C ARG A 87 -12.97 35.74 -23.48
N ALA A 88 -13.23 36.66 -22.56
CA ALA A 88 -13.49 38.09 -22.81
C ALA A 88 -13.04 38.86 -21.55
N ALA A 89 -11.79 39.29 -21.48
CA ALA A 89 -11.40 40.69 -21.67
C ALA A 89 -12.40 41.76 -21.18
N ARG A 90 -11.85 42.63 -20.31
CA ARG A 90 -12.02 44.09 -20.25
C ARG A 90 -13.14 44.70 -19.40
N ARG A 91 -12.62 45.40 -18.37
CA ARG A 91 -12.71 46.85 -18.08
C ARG A 91 -13.94 47.41 -17.35
N LYS A 92 -13.56 48.19 -16.33
CA LYS A 92 -14.15 49.46 -15.84
C LYS A 92 -15.45 49.30 -15.04
N ALA A 93 -15.72 50.07 -14.00
CA ALA A 93 -15.05 51.22 -13.38
C ALA A 93 -15.41 51.22 -11.89
#